data_AF-C8PHD3-F1
#
_entry.id   AF-C8PHD3-F1
#
_cell.length_a   1.000
_cell.length_b   1.000
_cell.length_c   1.000
_cell.angle_alpha   90.00
_cell.angle_beta   90.00
_cell.angle_gamma   90.00
#
_symmetry.space_group_name_H-M   'P 1'
#
loop_
_entity.id
_entity.type
_entity.pdbx_description
1 polymer ?
#
loop_
_entity_poly.entity_id
_entity_poly.type
_entity_poly.pdbx_seq_one_letter_code
_entity_poly.pdbx_strand_id
1 'polypeptide(L)'
;MKIAFFDSGIGGLSVLAEALQRFSGAEFLYFADEDHVPYGTKSRAEIVRLSLDAVGFLVSRGADGVVVACNTATSAAISELRGAFSVPVIGMEPAVKLAADSFGARPTLLIATPLTISGEKLARLVGRLECETWSLALPRLVEFAQDLEFDSPAVRAYLSEELAKFELARLGSLVLGCTHFNYFKDVLREILPPHVRIIDGIDGTLNRLASELGGGLKLARGEDLPSRAAKFNAGGDAKFDTNSSAQAHKFDAEGRDAGGRQSIKGKSKQDEGVDKSARSEQDAGGGNESYVGKNNAEECCKSGGGSAGDAHDVEQCGEDKRRMSPRAVDANSQLKLYSRGGADLSLEFKPRGEGTGISRVNYPNGNSVEYFCSGRALNAAQLRKVELFLKRLDAMRGIG
;
A
#
# COMPACT_ATOMS: atom_id res chain seq x y z
N MET A 1 -18.25 5.67 -17.55
CA MET A 1 -18.25 4.44 -16.73
C MET A 1 -17.89 4.85 -15.31
N LYS A 2 -18.64 4.35 -14.33
CA LYS A 2 -18.49 4.70 -12.93
C LYS A 2 -17.95 3.52 -12.13
N ILE A 3 -16.74 3.63 -11.59
CA ILE A 3 -16.09 2.58 -10.82
C ILE A 3 -16.06 2.99 -9.35
N ALA A 4 -16.50 2.11 -8.46
CA ALA A 4 -16.40 2.35 -7.03
C ALA A 4 -15.24 1.58 -6.40
N PHE A 5 -14.61 2.19 -5.41
CA PHE A 5 -13.61 1.61 -4.53
C PHE A 5 -14.12 1.75 -3.10
N PHE A 6 -14.15 0.63 -2.38
CA PHE A 6 -14.50 0.57 -0.96
C PHE A 6 -13.30 0.09 -0.16
N ASP A 7 -12.90 0.84 0.87
CA ASP A 7 -11.95 0.38 1.88
C ASP A 7 -12.47 0.68 3.29
N SER A 8 -12.00 -0.10 4.27
CA SER A 8 -12.27 0.13 5.70
C SER A 8 -11.67 1.44 6.22
N GLY A 9 -10.82 2.09 5.44
CA GLY A 9 -10.19 3.36 5.74
C GLY A 9 -9.61 3.98 4.47
N ILE A 10 -8.42 4.56 4.59
CA ILE A 10 -7.78 5.32 3.50
C ILE A 10 -6.64 4.55 2.81
N GLY A 11 -6.30 3.35 3.29
CA GLY A 11 -5.31 2.49 2.65
C GLY A 11 -5.66 2.18 1.19
N GLY A 12 -6.95 2.06 0.88
CA GLY A 12 -7.48 1.85 -0.46
C GLY A 12 -7.14 2.96 -1.46
N LEU A 13 -6.71 4.15 -1.00
CA LEU A 13 -6.24 5.22 -1.88
C LEU A 13 -5.00 4.78 -2.70
N SER A 14 -4.20 3.85 -2.18
CA SER A 14 -3.09 3.24 -2.94
C SER A 14 -3.58 2.55 -4.21
N VAL A 15 -4.72 1.89 -4.14
CA VAL A 15 -5.36 1.19 -5.27
C VAL A 15 -6.01 2.19 -6.22
N LEU A 16 -6.72 3.18 -5.68
CA LEU A 16 -7.35 4.23 -6.47
C LEU A 16 -6.31 5.04 -7.25
N ALA A 17 -5.17 5.37 -6.64
CA ALA A 17 -4.10 6.13 -7.27
C ALA A 17 -3.56 5.40 -8.51
N GLU A 18 -3.35 4.08 -8.44
CA GLU A 18 -2.96 3.30 -9.64
C GLU A 18 -4.10 3.24 -10.67
N ALA A 19 -5.35 3.10 -10.24
CA ALA A 19 -6.49 3.10 -11.16
C ALA A 19 -6.61 4.42 -11.95
N LEU A 20 -6.38 5.56 -11.28
CA LEU A 20 -6.39 6.89 -11.88
C LEU A 20 -5.29 7.10 -12.92
N GLN A 21 -4.15 6.44 -12.76
CA GLN A 21 -3.06 6.47 -13.75
C GLN A 21 -3.30 5.50 -14.90
N ARG A 22 -3.95 4.37 -14.62
CA ARG A 22 -4.14 3.29 -15.58
C ARG A 22 -5.31 3.54 -16.53
N PHE A 23 -6.36 4.20 -16.05
CA PHE A 23 -7.59 4.41 -16.81
C PHE A 23 -7.81 5.91 -17.06
N SER A 24 -8.50 6.25 -18.15
CA SER A 24 -8.85 7.63 -18.51
C SER A 24 -10.35 7.78 -18.78
N GLY A 25 -10.87 9.00 -18.56
CA GLY A 25 -12.28 9.32 -18.75
C GLY A 25 -13.27 8.55 -17.85
N ALA A 26 -12.81 8.01 -16.72
CA ALA A 26 -13.64 7.26 -15.78
C ALA A 26 -14.14 8.14 -14.62
N GLU A 27 -15.35 7.87 -14.14
CA GLU A 27 -15.87 8.45 -12.91
C GLU A 27 -15.60 7.47 -11.77
N PHE A 28 -14.86 7.90 -10.76
CA PHE A 28 -14.53 7.08 -9.60
C PHE A 28 -15.37 7.51 -8.41
N LEU A 29 -15.82 6.53 -7.63
CA LEU A 29 -16.35 6.73 -6.29
C LEU A 29 -15.37 6.08 -5.32
N TYR A 30 -14.94 6.79 -4.29
CA TYR A 30 -14.09 6.23 -3.23
C TYR A 30 -14.81 6.33 -1.89
N PHE A 31 -15.07 5.20 -1.26
CA PHE A 31 -15.68 5.12 0.06
C PHE A 31 -14.66 4.58 1.07
N ALA A 32 -14.37 5.38 2.08
CA ALA A 32 -13.61 4.98 3.26
C ALA A 32 -14.52 4.89 4.48
N ASP A 33 -14.56 3.74 5.15
CA ASP A 33 -15.33 3.57 6.40
C ASP A 33 -14.54 3.99 7.65
N GLU A 34 -14.02 5.24 7.67
CA GLU A 34 -13.15 5.69 8.76
C GLU A 34 -13.83 5.71 10.13
N ASP A 35 -15.17 5.78 10.20
CA ASP A 35 -15.92 5.72 11.47
C ASP A 35 -15.76 4.34 12.16
N HIS A 36 -15.40 3.31 11.39
CA HIS A 36 -15.31 1.93 11.86
C HIS A 36 -13.94 1.30 11.60
N VAL A 37 -12.90 2.08 11.32
CA VAL A 37 -11.53 1.57 11.19
C VAL A 37 -10.95 1.28 12.59
N PRO A 38 -10.09 0.24 12.79
CA PRO A 38 -9.71 -0.81 11.85
C PRO A 38 -10.73 -1.96 11.79
N TYR A 39 -10.88 -2.55 10.61
CA TYR A 39 -11.68 -3.78 10.45
C TYR A 39 -10.94 -5.02 10.99
N GLY A 40 -9.61 -4.99 11.08
CA GLY A 40 -8.80 -6.13 11.52
C GLY A 40 -9.06 -6.61 12.95
N THR A 41 -9.79 -5.83 13.76
CA THR A 41 -10.16 -6.15 15.15
C THR A 41 -11.65 -6.48 15.30
N LYS A 42 -12.43 -6.44 14.23
CA LYS A 42 -13.89 -6.64 14.25
C LYS A 42 -14.28 -8.09 14.00
N SER A 43 -15.51 -8.42 14.39
CA SER A 43 -16.09 -9.73 14.08
C SER A 43 -16.40 -9.85 12.58
N ARG A 44 -16.38 -11.09 12.05
CA ARG A 44 -16.76 -11.35 10.65
C ARG A 44 -18.17 -10.83 10.33
N ALA A 45 -19.13 -11.07 11.22
CA ALA A 45 -20.53 -10.65 11.03
C ALA A 45 -20.66 -9.12 10.92
N GLU A 46 -19.92 -8.39 11.75
CA GLU A 46 -19.88 -6.93 11.70
C GLU A 46 -19.27 -6.43 10.39
N ILE A 47 -18.13 -7.00 9.95
CA ILE A 47 -17.48 -6.63 8.69
C ILE A 47 -18.40 -6.90 7.50
N VAL A 48 -19.11 -8.03 7.47
CA VAL A 48 -20.08 -8.35 6.42
C VAL A 48 -21.18 -7.30 6.36
N ARG A 49 -21.77 -6.94 7.51
CA ARG A 49 -22.82 -5.90 7.58
C ARG A 49 -22.31 -4.55 7.05
N LEU A 50 -21.19 -4.06 7.60
CA LEU A 50 -20.62 -2.78 7.19
C LEU A 50 -20.24 -2.75 5.71
N SER A 51 -19.70 -3.87 5.19
CA SER A 51 -19.35 -3.98 3.77
C SER A 51 -20.59 -3.99 2.87
N LEU A 52 -21.67 -4.66 3.27
CA LEU A 52 -22.94 -4.64 2.53
C LEU A 52 -23.52 -3.23 2.49
N ASP A 53 -23.49 -2.50 3.61
CA ASP A 53 -23.96 -1.12 3.68
C ASP A 53 -23.14 -0.19 2.78
N ALA A 54 -21.80 -0.29 2.82
CA ALA A 54 -20.89 0.51 2.01
C ALA A 54 -21.04 0.23 0.50
N VAL A 55 -21.06 -1.06 0.12
CA VAL A 55 -21.24 -1.45 -1.29
C VAL A 55 -22.65 -1.09 -1.79
N GLY A 56 -23.68 -1.27 -0.96
CA GLY A 56 -25.05 -0.86 -1.27
C GLY A 56 -25.16 0.64 -1.53
N PHE A 57 -24.50 1.46 -0.70
CA PHE A 57 -24.39 2.89 -0.93
C PHE A 57 -23.72 3.19 -2.30
N LEU A 58 -22.58 2.58 -2.61
CA LEU A 58 -21.86 2.79 -3.86
C LEU A 58 -22.69 2.38 -5.09
N VAL A 59 -23.38 1.25 -5.02
CA VAL A 59 -24.30 0.79 -6.07
C VAL A 59 -25.47 1.75 -6.24
N SER A 60 -26.05 2.26 -5.14
CA SER A 60 -27.12 3.27 -5.20
C SER A 60 -26.69 4.59 -5.85
N ARG A 61 -25.38 4.88 -5.87
CA ARG A 61 -24.77 6.03 -6.59
C ARG A 61 -24.49 5.75 -8.07
N GLY A 62 -24.87 4.57 -8.56
CA GLY A 62 -24.76 4.14 -9.94
C GLY A 62 -23.36 3.62 -10.31
N ALA A 63 -22.69 2.91 -9.41
CA ALA A 63 -21.45 2.22 -9.73
C ALA A 63 -21.72 1.07 -10.72
N ASP A 64 -20.97 1.02 -11.82
CA ASP A 64 -20.98 -0.06 -12.81
C ASP A 64 -20.19 -1.30 -12.35
N GLY A 65 -19.27 -1.11 -11.39
CA GLY A 65 -18.49 -2.16 -10.75
C GLY A 65 -17.84 -1.66 -9.46
N VAL A 66 -17.58 -2.57 -8.53
CA VAL A 66 -17.07 -2.23 -7.19
C VAL A 66 -15.81 -3.03 -6.89
N VAL A 67 -14.73 -2.31 -6.54
CA VAL A 67 -13.51 -2.88 -6.00
C VAL A 67 -13.55 -2.78 -4.48
N VAL A 68 -13.49 -3.93 -3.79
CA VAL A 68 -13.27 -4.00 -2.34
C VAL A 68 -11.76 -3.89 -2.10
N ALA A 69 -11.27 -2.66 -2.02
CA ALA A 69 -9.88 -2.26 -1.77
C ALA A 69 -9.48 -2.40 -0.28
N CYS A 70 -10.00 -3.44 0.38
CA CYS A 70 -9.63 -3.85 1.74
C CYS A 70 -9.41 -5.36 1.75
N ASN A 71 -8.19 -5.82 2.05
CA ASN A 71 -7.92 -7.26 2.16
C ASN A 71 -8.74 -7.92 3.27
N THR A 72 -8.90 -7.22 4.40
CA THR A 72 -9.68 -7.71 5.54
C THR A 72 -11.16 -7.88 5.17
N ALA A 73 -11.78 -6.85 4.56
CA ALA A 73 -13.18 -6.95 4.09
C ALA A 73 -13.34 -7.99 2.99
N THR A 74 -12.37 -8.10 2.07
CA THR A 74 -12.35 -9.14 1.03
C THR A 74 -12.32 -10.55 1.64
N SER A 75 -11.47 -10.77 2.65
CA SER A 75 -11.36 -12.06 3.34
C SER A 75 -12.68 -12.44 4.04
N ALA A 76 -13.31 -11.46 4.69
CA ALA A 76 -14.50 -11.69 5.49
C ALA A 76 -15.81 -11.78 4.69
N ALA A 77 -16.00 -10.93 3.66
CA ALA A 77 -17.33 -10.62 3.13
C ALA A 77 -17.50 -10.78 1.61
N ILE A 78 -16.46 -11.09 0.84
CA ILE A 78 -16.55 -11.03 -0.63
C ILE A 78 -17.59 -11.98 -1.23
N SER A 79 -17.84 -13.13 -0.59
CA SER A 79 -18.84 -14.10 -1.05
C SER A 79 -20.26 -13.54 -0.90
N GLU A 80 -20.57 -12.97 0.26
CA GLU A 80 -21.83 -12.30 0.55
C GLU A 80 -22.06 -11.10 -0.37
N LEU A 81 -21.03 -10.27 -0.58
CA LEU A 81 -21.13 -9.12 -1.49
C LEU A 81 -21.45 -9.54 -2.93
N ARG A 82 -20.80 -10.58 -3.44
CA ARG A 82 -21.07 -11.11 -4.80
C ARG A 82 -22.46 -11.74 -4.92
N GLY A 83 -23.02 -12.27 -3.85
CA GLY A 83 -24.38 -12.80 -3.82
C GLY A 83 -25.45 -11.71 -3.72
N ALA A 84 -25.12 -10.56 -3.12
CA ALA A 84 -26.08 -9.48 -2.87
C ALA A 84 -26.23 -8.47 -4.01
N PHE A 85 -25.20 -8.29 -4.85
CA PHE A 85 -25.18 -7.26 -5.89
C PHE A 85 -24.98 -7.83 -7.29
N SER A 86 -25.72 -7.30 -8.27
CA SER A 86 -25.63 -7.72 -9.67
C SER A 86 -24.45 -7.13 -10.43
N VAL A 87 -23.89 -6.02 -9.94
CA VAL A 87 -22.69 -5.41 -10.53
C VAL A 87 -21.45 -6.25 -10.18
N PRO A 88 -20.41 -6.29 -11.03
CA PRO A 88 -19.17 -6.98 -10.69
C PRO A 88 -18.56 -6.47 -9.38
N VAL A 89 -18.33 -7.38 -8.43
CA VAL A 89 -17.63 -7.11 -7.17
C VAL A 89 -16.27 -7.81 -7.16
N ILE A 90 -15.20 -7.01 -7.22
CA ILE A 90 -13.82 -7.45 -7.28
C ILE A 90 -13.20 -7.30 -5.89
N GLY A 91 -12.76 -8.41 -5.29
CA GLY A 91 -12.02 -8.40 -4.03
C GLY A 91 -10.53 -8.31 -4.25
N MET A 92 -9.81 -7.70 -3.31
CA MET A 92 -8.35 -7.66 -3.29
C MET A 92 -7.81 -8.72 -2.32
N GLU A 93 -7.22 -9.78 -2.87
CA GLU A 93 -6.54 -10.82 -2.09
C GLU A 93 -5.03 -10.55 -2.01
N PRO A 94 -4.34 -11.00 -0.94
CA PRO A 94 -2.88 -10.95 -0.90
C PRO A 94 -2.27 -11.68 -2.11
N ALA A 95 -1.25 -11.10 -2.73
CA ALA A 95 -0.64 -11.59 -3.96
C ALA A 95 0.32 -12.79 -3.74
N VAL A 96 -0.03 -13.71 -2.83
CA VAL A 96 0.80 -14.88 -2.47
C VAL A 96 0.96 -15.85 -3.62
N LYS A 97 -0.07 -16.03 -4.46
CA LYS A 97 0.05 -16.87 -5.66
C LYS A 97 1.04 -16.27 -6.66
N LEU A 98 0.95 -14.96 -6.92
CA LEU A 98 1.88 -14.28 -7.82
C LEU A 98 3.33 -14.40 -7.31
N ALA A 99 3.52 -14.27 -5.99
CA ALA A 99 4.80 -14.46 -5.34
C ALA A 99 5.33 -15.90 -5.50
N ALA A 100 4.49 -16.91 -5.26
CA ALA A 100 4.83 -18.31 -5.45
C ALA A 100 5.23 -18.62 -6.90
N ASP A 101 4.41 -18.19 -7.86
CA ASP A 101 4.63 -18.45 -9.29
C ASP A 101 5.92 -17.77 -9.80
N SER A 102 6.29 -16.62 -9.23
CA SER A 102 7.44 -15.82 -9.69
C SER A 102 8.73 -16.08 -8.93
N PHE A 103 8.65 -16.47 -7.65
CA PHE A 103 9.77 -16.54 -6.71
C PHE A 103 9.80 -17.82 -5.86
N GLY A 104 9.00 -18.84 -6.20
CA GLY A 104 8.76 -20.03 -5.37
C GLY A 104 9.97 -20.90 -5.03
N ALA A 105 11.13 -20.67 -5.66
CA ALA A 105 12.39 -21.29 -5.26
C ALA A 105 12.94 -20.78 -3.91
N ARG A 106 12.41 -19.66 -3.41
CA ARG A 106 12.77 -19.06 -2.11
C ARG A 106 11.51 -18.79 -1.29
N PRO A 107 11.61 -18.71 0.05
CA PRO A 107 10.48 -18.41 0.90
C PRO A 107 9.81 -17.08 0.55
N THR A 108 8.50 -17.03 0.76
CA THR A 108 7.70 -15.80 0.70
C THR A 108 7.23 -15.43 2.11
N LEU A 109 7.38 -14.16 2.49
CA LEU A 109 6.85 -13.63 3.74
C LEU A 109 5.61 -12.80 3.42
N LEU A 110 4.45 -13.20 3.93
CA LEU A 110 3.21 -12.46 3.85
C LEU A 110 3.06 -11.58 5.10
N ILE A 111 3.00 -10.26 4.93
CA ILE A 111 2.61 -9.34 5.99
C ILE A 111 1.18 -8.86 5.82
N ALA A 112 0.33 -8.99 6.85
CA ALA A 112 -1.06 -8.55 6.79
C ALA A 112 -1.63 -8.19 8.17
N THR A 113 -2.92 -7.86 8.23
CA THR A 113 -3.64 -7.68 9.50
C THR A 113 -3.87 -9.03 10.19
N PRO A 114 -4.01 -9.09 11.53
CA PRO A 114 -4.25 -10.33 12.26
C PRO A 114 -5.43 -11.14 11.70
N LEU A 115 -6.57 -10.49 11.42
CA LEU A 115 -7.76 -11.15 10.88
C LEU A 115 -7.57 -11.66 9.45
N THR A 116 -6.73 -11.01 8.64
CA THR A 116 -6.40 -11.53 7.31
C THR A 116 -5.57 -12.81 7.42
N ILE A 117 -4.60 -12.84 8.34
CA ILE A 117 -3.71 -13.99 8.57
C ILE A 117 -4.45 -15.20 9.12
N SER A 118 -5.36 -14.99 10.08
CA SER A 118 -6.16 -16.07 10.66
C SER A 118 -7.34 -16.51 9.78
N GLY A 119 -7.56 -15.85 8.64
CA GLY A 119 -8.70 -16.11 7.77
C GLY A 119 -8.59 -17.44 7.01
N GLU A 120 -9.66 -18.26 7.06
CA GLU A 120 -9.74 -19.56 6.37
C GLU A 120 -9.47 -19.48 4.86
N LYS A 121 -9.84 -18.36 4.24
CA LYS A 121 -9.62 -18.16 2.80
C LYS A 121 -8.14 -18.07 2.47
N LEU A 122 -7.37 -17.32 3.27
CA LEU A 122 -5.94 -17.23 3.11
C LEU A 122 -5.27 -18.57 3.42
N ALA A 123 -5.67 -19.24 4.51
CA ALA A 123 -5.16 -20.57 4.85
C ALA A 123 -5.34 -21.57 3.71
N ARG A 124 -6.52 -21.58 3.05
CA ARG A 124 -6.78 -22.42 1.87
C ARG A 124 -5.94 -22.03 0.65
N LEU A 125 -5.67 -20.74 0.46
CA LEU A 125 -4.84 -20.26 -0.64
C LEU A 125 -3.39 -20.68 -0.44
N VAL A 126 -2.82 -20.41 0.73
CA VAL A 126 -1.44 -20.76 1.10
C VAL A 126 -1.23 -22.27 1.11
N GLY A 127 -2.18 -23.05 1.65
CA GLY A 127 -2.09 -24.52 1.68
C GLY A 127 -2.12 -25.22 0.31
N ARG A 128 -2.33 -24.47 -0.78
CA ARG A 128 -2.26 -24.97 -2.17
C ARG A 128 -0.98 -24.54 -2.89
N LEU A 129 -0.14 -23.72 -2.26
CA LEU A 129 1.12 -23.27 -2.83
C LEU A 129 2.21 -24.28 -2.52
N GLU A 130 3.08 -24.53 -3.50
CA GLU A 130 4.26 -25.38 -3.32
C GLU A 130 5.45 -24.65 -2.69
N CYS A 131 5.36 -23.32 -2.55
CA CYS A 131 6.43 -22.50 -1.97
C CYS A 131 6.33 -22.39 -0.44
N GLU A 132 7.49 -22.36 0.22
CA GLU A 132 7.56 -22.04 1.65
C GLU A 132 6.99 -20.64 1.89
N THR A 133 5.92 -20.54 2.69
CA THR A 133 5.23 -19.27 2.96
C THR A 133 5.18 -19.02 4.46
N TRP A 134 5.79 -17.91 4.89
CA TRP A 134 5.71 -17.39 6.25
C TRP A 134 4.63 -16.31 6.34
N SER A 135 4.05 -16.12 7.52
CA SER A 135 3.03 -15.09 7.77
C SER A 135 3.38 -14.27 9.00
N LEU A 136 3.22 -12.95 8.91
CA LEU A 136 3.55 -12.00 9.97
C LEU A 136 2.45 -10.93 10.10
N ALA A 137 1.81 -10.88 11.27
CA ALA A 137 0.78 -9.89 11.57
C ALA A 137 1.41 -8.57 11.98
N LEU A 138 1.06 -7.47 11.30
CA LEU A 138 1.58 -6.12 11.61
C LEU A 138 0.45 -5.12 11.92
N PRO A 139 -0.29 -5.28 13.03
CA PRO A 139 -1.42 -4.41 13.36
C PRO A 139 -1.01 -2.93 13.52
N ARG A 140 0.14 -2.65 14.14
CA ARG A 140 0.62 -1.28 14.37
C ARG A 140 0.94 -0.52 13.09
N LEU A 141 1.23 -1.22 11.99
CA LEU A 141 1.49 -0.58 10.70
C LEU A 141 0.23 0.09 10.12
N VAL A 142 -0.97 -0.39 10.51
CA VAL A 142 -2.23 0.29 10.19
C VAL A 142 -2.39 1.57 11.01
N GLU A 143 -2.05 1.53 12.30
CA GLU A 143 -2.10 2.69 13.21
C GLU A 143 -1.17 3.79 12.71
N PHE A 144 0.10 3.46 12.47
CA PHE A 144 1.09 4.37 11.91
C PHE A 144 0.61 5.04 10.62
N ALA A 145 0.05 4.26 9.69
CA ALA A 145 -0.49 4.83 8.46
C ALA A 145 -1.60 5.84 8.76
N GLN A 146 -2.56 5.48 9.63
CA GLN A 146 -3.71 6.32 9.95
C GLN A 146 -3.33 7.63 10.65
N ASP A 147 -2.24 7.60 11.41
CA ASP A 147 -1.62 8.76 12.07
C ASP A 147 -0.68 9.56 11.14
N LEU A 148 -0.62 9.21 9.84
CA LEU A 148 0.24 9.83 8.83
C LEU A 148 1.75 9.66 9.13
N GLU A 149 2.12 8.67 9.92
CA GLU A 149 3.48 8.34 10.31
C GLU A 149 4.02 7.21 9.41
N PHE A 150 4.65 7.58 8.30
CA PHE A 150 5.10 6.59 7.30
C PHE A 150 6.59 6.27 7.35
N ASP A 151 7.41 7.24 7.77
CA ASP A 151 8.86 7.11 7.86
C ASP A 151 9.34 7.85 9.11
N SER A 152 9.34 7.14 10.24
CA SER A 152 9.80 7.63 11.52
C SER A 152 10.73 6.63 12.20
N PRO A 153 11.49 7.05 13.22
CA PRO A 153 12.24 6.11 14.05
C PRO A 153 11.36 5.01 14.66
N ALA A 154 10.11 5.32 15.02
CA ALA A 154 9.19 4.34 15.61
C ALA A 154 8.74 3.29 14.58
N VAL A 155 8.41 3.71 13.35
CA VAL A 155 8.07 2.81 12.24
C VAL A 155 9.25 1.91 11.91
N ARG A 156 10.45 2.48 11.79
CA ARG A 156 11.68 1.74 11.46
C ARG A 156 12.03 0.73 12.54
N ALA A 157 11.95 1.11 13.80
CA ALA A 157 12.19 0.22 14.93
C ALA A 157 11.19 -0.95 14.94
N TYR A 158 9.90 -0.65 14.77
CA TYR A 158 8.85 -1.68 14.73
C TYR A 158 9.06 -2.68 13.58
N LEU A 159 9.29 -2.19 12.36
CA LEU A 159 9.54 -3.07 11.22
C LEU A 159 10.82 -3.88 11.39
N SER A 160 11.89 -3.28 11.91
CA SER A 160 13.16 -3.99 12.14
C SER A 160 13.02 -5.10 13.17
N GLU A 161 12.34 -4.84 14.29
CA GLU A 161 12.07 -5.82 15.34
C GLU A 161 11.22 -6.99 14.84
N GLU A 162 10.13 -6.69 14.11
CA GLU A 162 9.22 -7.70 13.60
C GLU A 162 9.85 -8.55 12.48
N LEU A 163 10.61 -7.94 11.58
CA LEU A 163 11.27 -8.64 10.48
C LEU A 163 12.51 -9.42 10.92
N ALA A 164 13.17 -9.04 12.03
CA ALA A 164 14.32 -9.76 12.60
C ALA A 164 13.98 -11.19 13.06
N LYS A 165 12.68 -11.51 13.20
CA LYS A 165 12.18 -12.86 13.53
C LYS A 165 12.33 -13.85 12.36
N PHE A 166 12.73 -13.38 11.18
CA PHE A 166 12.82 -14.18 9.96
C PHE A 166 14.22 -14.13 9.34
N GLU A 167 14.58 -15.20 8.62
CA GLU A 167 15.84 -15.29 7.88
C GLU A 167 15.75 -14.49 6.56
N LEU A 168 15.82 -13.16 6.66
CA LEU A 168 15.61 -12.26 5.51
C LEU A 168 16.55 -12.55 4.33
N ALA A 169 17.76 -13.07 4.59
CA ALA A 169 18.73 -13.43 3.55
C ALA A 169 18.26 -14.58 2.62
N ARG A 170 17.34 -15.44 3.09
CA ARG A 170 16.74 -16.50 2.26
C ARG A 170 15.52 -16.01 1.49
N LEU A 171 14.91 -14.91 1.91
CA LEU A 171 13.61 -14.45 1.42
C LEU A 171 13.66 -14.16 -0.08
N GLY A 172 12.71 -14.69 -0.85
CA GLY A 172 12.53 -14.35 -2.26
C GLY A 172 11.66 -13.11 -2.43
N SER A 173 10.58 -13.05 -1.66
CA SER A 173 9.57 -12.00 -1.76
C SER A 173 8.87 -11.68 -0.44
N LEU A 174 8.47 -10.41 -0.32
CA LEU A 174 7.58 -9.90 0.72
C LEU A 174 6.24 -9.54 0.07
N VAL A 175 5.14 -10.16 0.52
CA VAL A 175 3.78 -9.88 0.04
C VAL A 175 3.08 -8.93 1.00
N LEU A 176 2.54 -7.83 0.46
CA LEU A 176 1.73 -6.86 1.17
C LEU A 176 0.25 -7.30 1.15
N GLY A 177 -0.23 -7.85 2.25
CA GLY A 177 -1.61 -8.32 2.45
C GLY A 177 -2.53 -7.30 3.13
N CYS A 178 -2.16 -6.03 3.14
CA CYS A 178 -2.98 -4.91 3.60
C CYS A 178 -2.71 -3.68 2.74
N THR A 179 -3.77 -2.96 2.34
CA THR A 179 -3.66 -1.77 1.48
C THR A 179 -2.83 -0.65 2.11
N HIS A 180 -2.87 -0.49 3.44
CA HIS A 180 -2.04 0.47 4.18
C HIS A 180 -0.54 0.17 4.08
N PHE A 181 -0.14 -1.06 3.80
CA PHE A 181 1.28 -1.42 3.83
C PHE A 181 2.02 -0.91 2.59
N ASN A 182 1.28 -0.53 1.53
CA ASN A 182 1.85 0.10 0.35
C ASN A 182 2.54 1.44 0.65
N TYR A 183 2.20 2.12 1.75
CA TYR A 183 2.76 3.41 2.16
C TYR A 183 4.15 3.34 2.83
N PHE A 184 4.63 2.12 3.06
CA PHE A 184 5.91 1.84 3.74
C PHE A 184 6.92 1.14 2.81
N LYS A 185 6.65 1.09 1.50
CA LYS A 185 7.49 0.35 0.55
C LYS A 185 8.93 0.84 0.50
N ASP A 186 9.16 2.13 0.62
CA ASP A 186 10.50 2.74 0.71
C ASP A 186 11.22 2.28 1.98
N VAL A 187 10.61 2.41 3.16
CA VAL A 187 11.18 1.96 4.44
C VAL A 187 11.46 0.46 4.42
N LEU A 188 10.52 -0.34 3.89
CA LEU A 188 10.70 -1.78 3.72
C LEU A 188 11.87 -2.10 2.79
N ARG A 189 12.06 -1.36 1.68
CA ARG A 189 13.21 -1.56 0.77
C ARG A 189 14.54 -1.27 1.44
N GLU A 190 14.59 -0.32 2.36
CA GLU A 190 15.82 -0.01 3.12
C GLU A 190 16.19 -1.13 4.11
N ILE A 191 15.19 -1.80 4.69
CA ILE A 191 15.39 -2.88 5.67
C ILE A 191 15.68 -4.22 4.98
N LEU A 192 14.99 -4.51 3.88
CA LEU A 192 15.07 -5.79 3.19
C LEU A 192 16.36 -5.92 2.37
N PRO A 193 16.90 -7.14 2.22
CA PRO A 193 17.98 -7.38 1.27
C PRO A 193 17.59 -6.96 -0.16
N PRO A 194 18.51 -6.39 -0.96
CA PRO A 194 18.18 -5.81 -2.27
C PRO A 194 17.55 -6.78 -3.29
N HIS A 195 17.70 -8.08 -3.08
CA HIS A 195 17.14 -9.12 -3.97
C HIS A 195 15.68 -9.45 -3.66
N VAL A 196 15.17 -9.10 -2.46
CA VAL A 196 13.80 -9.39 -2.05
C VAL A 196 12.84 -8.54 -2.86
N ARG A 197 11.84 -9.18 -3.47
CA ARG A 197 10.79 -8.48 -4.22
C ARG A 197 9.59 -8.18 -3.34
N ILE A 198 9.20 -6.90 -3.26
CA ILE A 198 7.95 -6.49 -2.62
C ILE A 198 6.81 -6.61 -3.63
N ILE A 199 5.75 -7.32 -3.27
CA ILE A 199 4.63 -7.67 -4.15
C ILE A 199 3.32 -7.28 -3.45
N ASP A 200 2.40 -6.66 -4.18
CA ASP A 200 1.06 -6.32 -3.69
C ASP A 200 -0.03 -6.83 -4.65
N GLY A 201 -1.29 -6.67 -4.25
CA GLY A 201 -2.46 -7.11 -5.03
C GLY A 201 -3.05 -6.09 -6.00
N ILE A 202 -2.45 -4.90 -6.17
CA ILE A 202 -3.06 -3.79 -6.92
C ILE A 202 -3.21 -4.14 -8.39
N ASP A 203 -2.12 -4.54 -9.05
CA ASP A 203 -2.14 -4.84 -10.50
C ASP A 203 -3.10 -5.98 -10.83
N GLY A 204 -3.07 -7.06 -10.06
CA GLY A 204 -3.98 -8.19 -10.22
C GLY A 204 -5.45 -7.78 -10.07
N THR A 205 -5.74 -6.91 -9.10
CA THR A 205 -7.09 -6.39 -8.85
C THR A 205 -7.57 -5.51 -10.00
N LEU A 206 -6.73 -4.58 -10.48
CA LEU A 206 -7.09 -3.70 -11.59
C LEU A 206 -7.17 -4.43 -12.95
N ASN A 207 -6.35 -5.46 -13.16
CA ASN A 207 -6.47 -6.37 -14.29
C ASN A 207 -7.84 -7.07 -14.29
N ARG A 208 -8.25 -7.59 -13.12
CA ARG A 208 -9.54 -8.26 -12.98
C ARG A 208 -10.70 -7.29 -13.19
N LEU A 209 -10.63 -6.08 -12.62
CA LEU A 209 -11.61 -5.02 -12.83
C LEU A 209 -11.79 -4.73 -14.33
N ALA A 210 -10.70 -4.49 -15.06
CA ALA A 210 -10.76 -4.22 -16.50
C ALA A 210 -11.33 -5.40 -17.29
N SER A 211 -11.01 -6.64 -16.90
CA SER A 211 -11.56 -7.84 -17.53
C SER A 211 -13.07 -7.99 -17.31
N GLU A 212 -13.59 -7.66 -16.12
CA GLU A 212 -15.01 -7.78 -15.77
C GLU A 212 -15.85 -6.66 -16.39
N LEU A 213 -15.30 -5.44 -16.49
CA LEU A 213 -15.99 -4.29 -17.09
C LEU A 213 -15.84 -4.22 -18.62
N GLY A 214 -15.05 -5.11 -19.22
CA GLY A 214 -14.84 -5.22 -20.65
C GLY A 214 -14.16 -4.00 -21.29
N GLY A 215 -14.26 -3.89 -22.62
CA GLY A 215 -13.63 -2.82 -23.41
C GLY A 215 -14.20 -1.40 -23.21
N GLY A 216 -15.15 -1.22 -22.30
CA GLY A 216 -15.70 0.09 -21.94
C GLY A 216 -14.72 0.95 -21.12
N LEU A 217 -13.73 0.32 -20.50
CA LEU A 217 -12.71 1.01 -19.72
C LEU A 217 -11.52 1.41 -20.61
N LYS A 218 -11.32 2.72 -20.79
CA LYS A 218 -10.23 3.25 -21.60
C LYS A 218 -8.94 3.23 -20.79
N LEU A 219 -7.90 2.62 -21.35
CA LEU A 219 -6.54 2.73 -20.82
C LEU A 219 -6.01 4.15 -21.10
N ALA A 220 -5.33 4.73 -20.11
CA ALA A 220 -4.61 5.99 -20.31
C ALA A 220 -3.51 5.80 -21.37
N ARG A 221 -3.38 6.75 -22.29
CA ARG A 221 -2.28 6.79 -23.27
C ARG A 221 -1.07 7.49 -22.65
N GLY A 222 0.11 7.31 -23.24
CA GLY A 222 1.36 7.95 -22.77
C GLY A 222 1.27 9.48 -22.68
N GLU A 223 0.39 10.12 -23.46
CA GLU A 223 0.10 11.56 -23.46
C GLU A 223 -0.89 11.98 -22.35
N ASP A 224 -1.60 11.03 -21.73
CA ASP A 224 -2.58 11.25 -20.66
C ASP A 224 -1.96 11.11 -19.25
N LEU A 225 -0.70 10.70 -19.16
CA LEU A 225 0.05 10.59 -17.89
C LEU A 225 0.75 11.92 -17.58
N PRO A 226 0.79 12.35 -16.31
CA PRO A 226 1.71 13.42 -15.89
C PRO A 226 3.12 13.04 -16.35
N SER A 227 3.77 13.95 -17.07
CA SER A 227 4.92 13.69 -17.94
C SER A 227 6.01 12.81 -17.31
N ARG A 228 6.08 11.55 -17.76
CA ARG A 228 7.26 10.68 -17.65
C ARG A 228 8.32 11.15 -18.65
N ALA A 229 9.42 11.69 -18.16
CA ALA A 229 10.65 11.73 -18.93
C ALA A 229 11.55 10.56 -18.51
N ALA A 230 11.49 9.47 -19.28
CA ALA A 230 12.46 8.40 -19.20
C ALA A 230 13.82 8.86 -19.77
N LYS A 231 14.91 8.60 -19.04
CA LYS A 231 16.22 8.26 -19.63
C LYS A 231 16.89 7.18 -18.78
N PHE A 232 16.68 5.93 -19.19
CA PHE A 232 17.63 4.86 -18.92
C PHE A 232 18.72 4.93 -20.00
N ASN A 233 19.97 5.12 -19.60
CA ASN A 233 21.12 4.71 -20.40
C ASN A 233 21.91 3.70 -19.55
N ALA A 234 21.86 2.44 -19.96
CA ALA A 234 22.83 1.43 -19.55
C ALA A 234 23.84 1.25 -20.69
N GLY A 235 25.12 1.49 -20.38
CA GLY A 235 26.27 1.09 -21.21
C GLY A 235 27.11 2.26 -21.73
N GLY A 236 28.36 2.34 -21.26
CA GLY A 236 29.45 3.03 -21.96
C GLY A 236 30.30 3.98 -21.12
N ASP A 237 31.24 3.39 -20.38
CA ASP A 237 32.55 3.90 -19.94
C ASP A 237 32.88 5.41 -19.85
N ALA A 238 33.37 5.75 -18.65
CA ALA A 238 34.49 6.64 -18.36
C ALA A 238 34.40 8.12 -18.74
N LYS A 239 34.29 8.98 -17.70
CA LYS A 239 35.48 9.60 -17.06
C LYS A 239 35.06 10.40 -15.83
N PHE A 240 35.80 10.16 -14.75
CA PHE A 240 35.87 11.06 -13.60
C PHE A 240 36.46 12.39 -14.08
N ASP A 241 35.78 13.49 -13.82
CA ASP A 241 36.40 14.81 -13.67
C ASP A 241 35.70 15.53 -12.51
N THR A 242 36.30 15.37 -11.34
CA THR A 242 36.10 16.25 -10.20
C THR A 242 36.70 17.61 -10.52
N ASN A 243 35.93 18.68 -10.39
CA ASN A 243 36.50 20.00 -10.11
C ASN A 243 35.69 20.70 -9.01
N SER A 244 36.15 20.44 -7.79
CA SER A 244 36.06 21.36 -6.67
C SER A 244 36.99 22.54 -6.96
N SER A 245 36.43 23.75 -6.86
CA SER A 245 37.21 24.97 -6.72
C SER A 245 37.80 25.03 -5.31
N ALA A 246 39.13 24.99 -5.18
CA ALA A 246 39.91 25.89 -4.31
C ALA A 246 41.41 25.54 -4.28
N GLN A 247 42.21 26.56 -4.59
CA GLN A 247 43.51 26.90 -4.00
C GLN A 247 44.75 25.99 -4.23
N ALA A 248 45.62 26.54 -5.09
CA ALA A 248 46.96 27.05 -4.75
C ALA A 248 48.23 26.25 -5.17
N HIS A 249 49.19 27.05 -5.66
CA HIS A 249 50.65 26.88 -5.76
C HIS A 249 51.29 26.09 -6.94
N LYS A 250 51.81 26.88 -7.90
CA LYS A 250 53.20 26.90 -8.47
C LYS A 250 54.09 25.64 -8.32
N PHE A 251 54.55 25.08 -9.46
CA PHE A 251 55.94 25.11 -10.00
C PHE A 251 56.22 23.96 -11.00
N ASP A 252 56.65 24.35 -12.21
CA ASP A 252 57.63 23.81 -13.18
C ASP A 252 57.95 22.31 -13.39
N ALA A 253 57.91 21.95 -14.70
CA ALA A 253 58.95 21.33 -15.54
C ALA A 253 59.22 19.79 -15.60
N GLU A 254 59.26 19.31 -16.86
CA GLU A 254 60.04 18.20 -17.47
C GLU A 254 59.75 16.74 -16.99
N GLY A 255 59.75 15.66 -17.79
CA GLY A 255 59.99 15.40 -19.21
C GLY A 255 60.07 13.87 -19.47
N ARG A 256 59.78 13.48 -20.72
CA ARG A 256 60.29 12.32 -21.52
C ARG A 256 60.00 10.84 -21.19
N ASP A 257 59.80 10.15 -22.33
CA ASP A 257 60.14 8.77 -22.74
C ASP A 257 59.38 7.57 -22.12
N ALA A 258 59.26 6.40 -22.75
CA ALA A 258 59.24 5.92 -24.14
C ALA A 258 59.15 4.38 -24.05
N GLY A 259 58.42 3.74 -24.96
CA GLY A 259 58.72 2.37 -25.43
C GLY A 259 58.09 1.18 -24.71
N GLY A 260 57.76 0.13 -25.47
CA GLY A 260 57.51 -1.20 -24.89
C GLY A 260 56.49 -2.10 -25.60
N ARG A 261 56.76 -2.45 -26.85
CA ARG A 261 56.06 -3.43 -27.71
C ARG A 261 56.19 -4.86 -27.15
N GLN A 262 55.16 -5.71 -27.22
CA GLN A 262 55.15 -6.99 -27.99
C GLN A 262 54.05 -7.99 -27.59
N SER A 263 53.59 -8.69 -28.64
CA SER A 263 52.55 -9.71 -28.74
C SER A 263 53.03 -11.14 -28.43
N ILE A 264 52.08 -12.09 -28.43
CA ILE A 264 52.09 -13.50 -28.95
C ILE A 264 51.17 -14.31 -28.00
N LYS A 265 49.97 -14.83 -28.35
CA LYS A 265 49.43 -15.71 -29.42
C LYS A 265 49.53 -17.22 -29.10
N GLY A 266 48.35 -17.85 -29.02
CA GLY A 266 48.08 -19.27 -29.30
C GLY A 266 48.01 -20.19 -28.06
N LYS A 267 47.21 -21.25 -28.02
CA LYS A 267 46.28 -21.88 -28.98
C LYS A 267 45.65 -23.10 -28.26
N SER A 268 44.37 -23.42 -28.51
CA SER A 268 43.75 -24.77 -28.72
C SER A 268 44.04 -25.93 -27.72
N LYS A 269 43.16 -26.89 -27.38
CA LYS A 269 41.94 -27.48 -27.97
C LYS A 269 41.52 -28.69 -27.09
N GLN A 270 40.24 -29.11 -27.20
CA GLN A 270 39.73 -30.51 -27.16
C GLN A 270 39.75 -31.29 -25.83
N ASP A 271 38.84 -32.22 -25.48
CA ASP A 271 37.78 -32.97 -26.19
C ASP A 271 36.74 -33.53 -25.16
N GLU A 272 35.52 -33.81 -25.67
CA GLU A 272 34.60 -34.99 -25.50
C GLU A 272 34.56 -35.81 -24.17
N GLY A 273 33.46 -36.38 -23.66
CA GLY A 273 32.06 -36.59 -24.09
C GLY A 273 31.42 -37.78 -23.32
N VAL A 274 30.07 -37.85 -23.26
CA VAL A 274 29.18 -39.05 -23.20
C VAL A 274 29.22 -39.90 -21.87
N ASP A 275 28.19 -40.52 -21.26
CA ASP A 275 26.86 -41.05 -21.64
C ASP A 275 25.88 -41.21 -20.43
N LYS A 276 24.65 -41.60 -20.78
CA LYS A 276 23.38 -41.92 -20.06
C LYS A 276 23.42 -42.87 -18.84
N SER A 277 22.36 -42.81 -18.01
CA SER A 277 21.35 -43.90 -17.85
C SER A 277 20.32 -43.63 -16.73
N ALA A 278 19.25 -44.43 -16.67
CA ALA A 278 17.95 -44.16 -16.06
C ALA A 278 17.57 -45.14 -14.92
N ARG A 279 16.43 -44.85 -14.26
CA ARG A 279 15.59 -45.68 -13.34
C ARG A 279 16.11 -45.72 -11.88
N SER A 280 15.31 -45.79 -10.81
CA SER A 280 13.93 -46.24 -10.55
C SER A 280 13.42 -45.70 -9.18
N GLU A 281 12.12 -45.86 -8.95
CA GLU A 281 11.31 -45.61 -7.74
C GLU A 281 11.87 -46.20 -6.43
N GLN A 282 11.54 -45.57 -5.29
CA GLN A 282 11.18 -46.23 -4.03
C GLN A 282 10.51 -45.26 -3.04
N ASP A 283 9.34 -45.67 -2.54
CA ASP A 283 8.63 -45.13 -1.38
C ASP A 283 9.45 -45.22 -0.09
N ALA A 284 9.37 -44.20 0.76
CA ALA A 284 9.47 -44.35 2.21
C ALA A 284 8.84 -43.14 2.90
N GLY A 285 7.91 -43.42 3.81
CA GLY A 285 7.21 -42.41 4.60
C GLY A 285 8.13 -41.67 5.58
N GLY A 286 7.72 -40.46 5.90
CA GLY A 286 8.30 -39.64 6.96
C GLY A 286 7.34 -38.52 7.28
N GLY A 287 6.66 -38.63 8.42
CA GLY A 287 5.82 -37.56 8.94
C GLY A 287 6.65 -36.30 9.17
N ASN A 288 6.10 -35.14 8.81
CA ASN A 288 6.67 -33.86 9.19
C ASN A 288 5.77 -33.19 10.22
N GLU A 289 6.33 -33.08 11.41
CA GLU A 289 5.80 -32.39 12.58
C GLU A 289 5.58 -30.91 12.24
N SER A 290 4.34 -30.46 12.41
CA SER A 290 4.02 -29.04 12.49
C SER A 290 4.52 -28.51 13.83
N TYR A 291 5.57 -27.69 13.81
CA TYR A 291 6.03 -26.93 14.98
C TYR A 291 4.97 -25.88 15.34
N VAL A 292 4.07 -26.22 16.27
CA VAL A 292 3.18 -25.29 16.96
C VAL A 292 3.84 -24.91 18.28
N GLY A 293 4.45 -23.73 18.34
CA GLY A 293 4.93 -23.14 19.58
C GLY A 293 3.77 -22.82 20.51
N LYS A 294 3.55 -23.67 21.52
CA LYS A 294 2.68 -23.41 22.67
C LYS A 294 3.46 -22.57 23.68
N ASN A 295 2.98 -21.37 24.00
CA ASN A 295 3.39 -20.67 25.21
C ASN A 295 2.21 -20.59 26.18
N ASN A 296 2.47 -21.15 27.37
CA ASN A 296 1.62 -21.15 28.55
C ASN A 296 1.50 -19.72 29.10
N ALA A 297 0.29 -19.32 29.45
CA ALA A 297 0.06 -18.27 30.44
C ALA A 297 -0.72 -18.92 31.59
N GLU A 298 -0.01 -19.17 32.69
CA GLU A 298 -0.63 -19.49 33.96
C GLU A 298 -1.22 -18.23 34.60
N GLU A 299 -2.41 -18.48 35.12
CA GLU A 299 -3.33 -17.73 35.96
C GLU A 299 -2.70 -17.01 37.16
N CYS A 300 -3.19 -15.80 37.46
CA CYS A 300 -3.29 -15.35 38.85
C CYS A 300 -4.45 -14.35 39.03
N CYS A 301 -5.60 -14.87 39.45
CA CYS A 301 -6.68 -14.09 40.05
C CYS A 301 -6.49 -14.05 41.57
N LYS A 302 -6.53 -12.85 42.20
CA LYS A 302 -7.01 -12.66 43.58
C LYS A 302 -7.65 -11.26 43.79
N SER A 303 -8.98 -11.26 43.73
CA SER A 303 -9.98 -10.69 44.67
C SER A 303 -9.65 -9.58 45.70
N GLY A 304 -10.59 -8.63 45.78
CA GLY A 304 -11.09 -7.95 47.01
C GLY A 304 -10.71 -6.47 47.13
N GLY A 305 -11.56 -5.49 47.44
CA GLY A 305 -12.95 -5.42 47.86
C GLY A 305 -13.18 -4.13 48.68
N GLY A 306 -14.29 -3.41 48.41
CA GLY A 306 -14.91 -2.35 49.26
C GLY A 306 -14.33 -0.93 49.15
N SER A 307 -15.02 0.17 49.46
CA SER A 307 -16.45 0.52 49.60
C SER A 307 -16.53 1.99 50.07
N ALA A 308 -17.46 2.77 49.51
CA ALA A 308 -18.24 3.87 50.10
C ALA A 308 -17.61 5.21 50.55
N GLY A 309 -18.42 6.28 50.40
CA GLY A 309 -18.33 7.61 51.07
C GLY A 309 -18.31 8.80 50.10
N ASP A 310 -19.47 9.32 49.66
CA ASP A 310 -20.17 10.54 50.16
C ASP A 310 -19.52 11.86 49.67
N ALA A 311 -20.12 12.70 48.81
CA ALA A 311 -21.37 13.50 48.84
C ALA A 311 -21.14 14.96 49.32
N HIS A 312 -21.74 15.91 48.57
CA HIS A 312 -21.92 17.36 48.81
C HIS A 312 -20.66 18.25 48.59
N ASP A 313 -20.70 19.40 47.90
CA ASP A 313 -21.65 20.51 48.02
C ASP A 313 -21.84 21.37 46.74
N VAL A 314 -22.97 22.07 46.75
CA VAL A 314 -23.50 23.06 45.81
C VAL A 314 -23.00 24.47 46.19
N GLU A 315 -22.61 25.31 45.22
CA GLU A 315 -22.96 26.73 45.29
C GLU A 315 -22.95 27.43 43.91
N GLN A 316 -24.03 28.15 43.65
CA GLN A 316 -24.30 29.05 42.52
C GLN A 316 -24.06 30.51 42.95
N CYS A 317 -23.52 31.32 42.03
CA CYS A 317 -23.82 32.73 41.72
C CYS A 317 -22.59 33.32 41.00
N GLY A 318 -22.66 34.18 39.99
CA GLY A 318 -23.77 34.90 39.37
C GLY A 318 -23.26 35.57 38.08
N GLU A 319 -24.21 36.07 37.31
CA GLU A 319 -24.10 36.65 35.96
C GLU A 319 -23.14 37.86 35.87
N ASP A 320 -22.48 38.03 34.71
CA ASP A 320 -22.54 39.35 34.08
C ASP A 320 -22.40 39.35 32.55
N LYS A 321 -23.23 40.17 31.92
CA LYS A 321 -23.49 40.26 30.49
C LYS A 321 -22.43 41.11 29.78
N ARG A 322 -21.86 40.63 28.67
CA ARG A 322 -21.54 41.49 27.50
C ARG A 322 -21.84 40.79 26.19
N ARG A 323 -22.88 41.30 25.50
CA ARG A 323 -23.09 41.16 24.06
C ARG A 323 -21.87 41.71 23.33
N MET A 324 -21.22 40.90 22.50
CA MET A 324 -20.49 41.36 21.32
C MET A 324 -20.81 40.40 20.17
N SER A 325 -21.26 40.99 19.07
CA SER A 325 -21.64 40.36 17.81
C SER A 325 -20.50 39.53 17.19
N PRO A 326 -20.79 38.42 16.48
CA PRO A 326 -19.78 37.75 15.68
C PRO A 326 -19.47 38.63 14.48
N ARG A 327 -18.28 39.25 14.47
CA ARG A 327 -17.70 39.79 13.24
C ARG A 327 -17.45 38.60 12.31
N ALA A 328 -18.02 38.69 11.11
CA ALA A 328 -17.72 37.82 9.99
C ALA A 328 -16.20 37.69 9.82
N VAL A 329 -15.69 36.47 9.91
CA VAL A 329 -14.34 36.15 9.46
C VAL A 329 -14.50 35.70 8.01
N ASP A 330 -14.10 36.58 7.09
CA ASP A 330 -14.00 36.30 5.66
C ASP A 330 -13.16 35.03 5.44
N ALA A 331 -13.83 33.91 5.16
CA ALA A 331 -13.20 32.66 4.77
C ALA A 331 -12.99 32.64 3.25
N ASN A 332 -12.04 33.46 2.79
CA ASN A 332 -11.55 33.41 1.42
C ASN A 332 -10.01 33.38 1.43
N SER A 333 -9.44 32.33 2.03
CA SER A 333 -8.02 32.02 1.88
C SER A 333 -7.82 31.09 0.70
N GLN A 334 -7.63 31.69 -0.48
CA GLN A 334 -7.00 31.01 -1.61
C GLN A 334 -5.58 30.59 -1.18
N LEU A 335 -5.39 29.31 -0.85
CA LEU A 335 -4.05 28.75 -0.70
C LEU A 335 -3.44 28.55 -2.10
N LYS A 336 -2.67 29.53 -2.56
CA LYS A 336 -1.51 29.27 -3.43
C LYS A 336 -0.32 29.04 -2.52
N LEU A 337 0.54 28.04 -2.78
CA LEU A 337 1.98 28.06 -2.48
C LEU A 337 2.73 26.87 -3.12
N TYR A 338 3.71 27.25 -3.95
CA TYR A 338 4.93 26.61 -4.45
C TYR A 338 4.93 25.40 -5.39
N SER A 339 5.41 25.70 -6.61
CA SER A 339 6.00 24.80 -7.59
C SER A 339 7.52 24.80 -7.45
N ARG A 340 8.14 23.63 -7.37
CA ARG A 340 9.40 23.31 -8.09
C ARG A 340 9.64 21.80 -8.10
N GLY A 341 9.49 21.19 -9.28
CA GLY A 341 10.06 19.88 -9.60
C GLY A 341 9.14 18.66 -9.45
N GLY A 342 7.91 18.70 -9.98
CA GLY A 342 7.01 17.56 -10.04
C GLY A 342 5.85 17.90 -10.97
N ALA A 343 5.40 16.94 -11.79
CA ALA A 343 4.30 17.17 -12.72
C ALA A 343 3.04 17.65 -11.95
N ASP A 344 2.50 18.77 -12.40
CA ASP A 344 1.47 19.55 -11.74
C ASP A 344 0.14 18.79 -11.75
N LEU A 345 -0.23 18.13 -10.65
CA LEU A 345 -1.60 17.67 -10.41
C LEU A 345 -2.42 18.90 -10.01
N SER A 346 -2.98 19.61 -11.00
CA SER A 346 -3.94 20.68 -10.74
C SER A 346 -5.24 20.11 -10.18
N LEU A 347 -5.33 20.01 -8.85
CA LEU A 347 -6.55 19.63 -8.13
C LEU A 347 -7.54 20.80 -8.18
N GLU A 348 -8.40 20.85 -9.20
CA GLU A 348 -9.52 21.79 -9.22
C GLU A 348 -10.67 21.29 -8.32
N PHE A 349 -10.80 21.90 -7.14
CA PHE A 349 -11.90 21.66 -6.20
C PHE A 349 -13.11 22.50 -6.62
N LYS A 350 -14.22 21.85 -7.02
CA LYS A 350 -15.51 22.54 -7.23
C LYS A 350 -16.47 22.23 -6.08
N PRO A 351 -16.66 23.15 -5.11
CA PRO A 351 -17.77 23.04 -4.17
C PRO A 351 -19.09 23.25 -4.91
N ARG A 352 -20.08 22.37 -4.66
CA ARG A 352 -21.49 22.71 -4.90
C ARG A 352 -22.00 23.31 -3.60
N GLY A 353 -22.56 24.53 -3.60
CA GLY A 353 -23.43 25.12 -2.57
C GLY A 353 -22.91 25.20 -1.12
N GLU A 354 -23.10 26.35 -0.46
CA GLU A 354 -22.85 26.49 0.98
C GLU A 354 -23.68 25.47 1.77
N GLY A 355 -23.01 24.47 2.35
CA GLY A 355 -23.61 23.36 3.10
C GLY A 355 -23.30 21.96 2.55
N THR A 356 -22.79 21.85 1.32
CA THR A 356 -22.46 20.56 0.69
C THR A 356 -20.95 20.48 0.43
N GLY A 357 -20.27 19.55 1.10
CA GLY A 357 -18.81 19.37 0.99
C GLY A 357 -18.33 19.21 -0.45
N ILE A 358 -17.05 19.52 -0.70
CA ILE A 358 -16.44 19.31 -2.02
C ILE A 358 -16.36 17.81 -2.27
N SER A 359 -17.32 17.30 -3.02
CA SER A 359 -17.46 15.87 -3.19
C SER A 359 -16.62 15.36 -4.35
N ARG A 360 -16.29 16.19 -5.35
CA ARG A 360 -15.71 15.74 -6.64
C ARG A 360 -14.41 16.46 -7.00
N VAL A 361 -13.39 15.68 -7.34
CA VAL A 361 -12.09 16.12 -7.88
C VAL A 361 -11.99 15.69 -9.34
N ASN A 362 -11.55 16.57 -10.24
CA ASN A 362 -11.33 16.23 -11.65
C ASN A 362 -9.83 16.15 -11.95
N TYR A 363 -9.45 15.26 -12.87
CA TYR A 363 -8.07 14.99 -13.26
C TYR A 363 -7.86 15.30 -14.75
N PRO A 364 -6.64 15.68 -15.17
CA PRO A 364 -6.36 16.07 -16.56
C PRO A 364 -6.70 15.02 -17.62
N ASN A 365 -6.61 13.73 -17.28
CA ASN A 365 -6.94 12.62 -18.18
C ASN A 365 -8.46 12.34 -18.30
N GLY A 366 -9.29 13.30 -17.91
CA GLY A 366 -10.75 13.20 -17.93
C GLY A 366 -11.34 12.35 -16.81
N ASN A 367 -10.52 11.82 -15.90
CA ASN A 367 -11.04 11.15 -14.72
C ASN A 367 -11.68 12.13 -13.75
N SER A 368 -12.59 11.64 -12.92
CA SER A 368 -13.04 12.37 -11.74
C SER A 368 -13.23 11.42 -10.58
N VAL A 369 -13.08 11.88 -9.34
CA VAL A 369 -13.28 11.08 -8.14
C VAL A 369 -14.26 11.79 -7.24
N GLU A 370 -15.27 11.06 -6.76
CA GLU A 370 -16.07 11.46 -5.62
C GLU A 370 -15.66 10.71 -4.35
N TYR A 371 -15.31 11.44 -3.29
CA TYR A 371 -14.86 10.84 -2.03
C TYR A 371 -16.00 10.83 -0.99
N PHE A 372 -16.11 9.71 -0.28
CA PHE A 372 -17.07 9.50 0.80
C PHE A 372 -16.36 8.93 2.03
N CYS A 373 -16.73 9.44 3.20
CA CYS A 373 -16.33 8.92 4.49
C CYS A 373 -17.60 8.46 5.21
N SER A 374 -17.73 7.14 5.42
CA SER A 374 -18.85 6.53 6.15
C SER A 374 -20.23 7.01 5.62
N GLY A 375 -20.37 7.10 4.29
CA GLY A 375 -21.59 7.53 3.59
C GLY A 375 -21.79 9.04 3.45
N ARG A 376 -20.89 9.86 4.01
CA ARG A 376 -20.96 11.33 3.98
C ARG A 376 -19.89 11.89 3.05
N ALA A 377 -20.15 13.04 2.44
CA ALA A 377 -19.12 13.79 1.71
C ALA A 377 -18.01 14.22 2.68
N LEU A 378 -16.76 14.26 2.21
CA LEU A 378 -15.63 14.66 3.05
C LEU A 378 -15.72 16.13 3.46
N ASN A 379 -15.31 16.41 4.69
CA ASN A 379 -15.01 17.76 5.13
C ASN A 379 -13.57 18.18 4.74
N ALA A 380 -13.21 19.44 4.98
CA ALA A 380 -11.90 19.97 4.61
C ALA A 380 -10.71 19.22 5.26
N ALA A 381 -10.86 18.78 6.52
CA ALA A 381 -9.80 18.05 7.22
C ALA A 381 -9.58 16.66 6.60
N GLN A 382 -10.66 15.97 6.25
CA GLN A 382 -10.59 14.67 5.60
C GLN A 382 -10.02 14.77 4.18
N LEU A 383 -10.39 15.79 3.41
CA LEU A 383 -9.78 16.04 2.09
C LEU A 383 -8.28 16.31 2.21
N ARG A 384 -7.85 17.05 3.24
CA ARG A 384 -6.43 17.27 3.52
C ARG A 384 -5.70 15.99 3.88
N LYS A 385 -6.37 15.07 4.60
CA LYS A 385 -5.84 13.72 4.87
C LYS A 385 -5.63 12.97 3.56
N VAL A 386 -6.64 12.91 2.67
CA VAL A 386 -6.52 12.29 1.34
C VAL A 386 -5.33 12.88 0.55
N GLU A 387 -5.19 14.20 0.54
CA GLU A 387 -4.09 14.89 -0.14
C GLU A 387 -2.71 14.44 0.39
N LEU A 388 -2.53 14.35 1.72
CA LEU A 388 -1.27 13.89 2.33
C LEU A 388 -0.95 12.44 1.96
N PHE A 389 -1.96 11.57 1.91
CA PHE A 389 -1.80 10.19 1.47
C PHE A 389 -1.39 10.09 0.00
N LEU A 390 -2.03 10.86 -0.89
CA LEU A 390 -1.66 10.89 -2.31
C LEU A 390 -0.24 11.44 -2.50
N LYS A 391 0.12 12.53 -1.81
CA LYS A 391 1.49 13.07 -1.80
C LYS A 391 2.53 12.04 -1.34
N ARG A 392 2.19 11.24 -0.32
CA ARG A 392 3.06 10.15 0.14
C ARG A 392 3.28 9.10 -0.95
N LEU A 393 2.23 8.69 -1.67
CA LEU A 393 2.38 7.75 -2.80
C LEU A 393 3.26 8.34 -3.90
N ASP A 394 3.06 9.60 -4.26
CA ASP A 394 3.84 10.27 -5.30
C ASP A 394 5.32 10.41 -4.91
N ALA A 395 5.60 10.77 -3.66
CA ALA A 395 6.96 10.84 -3.15
C ALA A 395 7.68 9.48 -3.25
N MET A 396 7.01 8.38 -2.90
CA MET A 396 7.59 7.03 -3.03
C MET A 396 7.83 6.59 -4.48
N ARG A 397 7.01 7.06 -5.44
CA ARG A 397 7.23 6.77 -6.87
C ARG A 397 8.53 7.39 -7.38
N GLY A 398 8.96 8.52 -6.82
CA GLY A 398 10.21 9.19 -7.17
C GLY A 398 11.48 8.51 -6.66
N ILE A 399 11.35 7.52 -5.77
CA ILE A 399 12.47 6.77 -5.15
C ILE A 399 12.79 5.48 -5.96
N GLY A 400 11.91 5.10 -6.90
CA GLY A 400 11.93 3.83 -7.62
C GLY A 400 12.75 3.81 -8.91
#